data_AF-A0A257QA39-F1
#
_entry.id   AF-A0A257QA39-F1
#
_cell.length_a   1.000
_cell.length_b   1.000
_cell.length_c   1.000
_cell.angle_alpha   90.00
_cell.angle_beta   90.00
_cell.angle_gamma   90.00
#
_symmetry.space_group_name_H-M   'P 1'
#
loop_
_entity.id
_entity.type
_entity.pdbx_description
1 polymer ?
#
loop_
_entity_poly.entity_id
_entity_poly.type
_entity_poly.pdbx_seq_one_letter_code
_entity_poly.pdbx_strand_id
1 'polypeptide(L)' 'PFADTVEVKSRTWGLIVFSLKNPTRQLERLSAMIQYFQQHPMAQVKKIDLTLEDQAAVQVAQSPATSRVKR' A
#
# COMPACT_ATOMS: atom_id res chain seq x y z
N PRO A 1 -9.85 13.35 13.52
CA PRO A 1 -11.03 13.38 12.63
C PRO A 1 -10.68 12.84 11.23
N PHE A 2 -10.98 11.56 11.00
CA PHE A 2 -10.83 10.86 9.72
C PHE A 2 -12.12 10.89 8.88
N ALA A 3 -12.91 11.96 9.00
CA ALA A 3 -14.31 11.99 8.57
C ALA A 3 -14.53 11.71 7.06
N ASP A 4 -13.47 11.78 6.25
CA ASP A 4 -13.52 11.60 4.80
C ASP A 4 -12.57 10.50 4.29
N THR A 5 -12.20 9.51 5.10
CA THR A 5 -11.34 8.40 4.66
C THR A 5 -12.10 7.09 4.52
N VAL A 6 -11.82 6.36 3.45
CA VAL A 6 -12.32 5.02 3.19
C VAL A 6 -11.18 4.03 3.33
N GLU A 7 -11.46 2.93 4.03
CA GLU A 7 -10.54 1.82 4.22
C GLU A 7 -11.07 0.57 3.50
N VAL A 8 -10.26 0.00 2.61
CA VAL A 8 -10.58 -1.21 1.85
C VAL A 8 -9.57 -2.29 2.21
N LYS A 9 -10.05 -3.43 2.72
CA LYS A 9 -9.22 -4.61 2.95
C LYS A 9 -9.14 -5.45 1.68
N SER A 10 -7.95 -5.49 1.07
CA SER A 10 -7.62 -6.35 -0.06
C SER A 10 -6.91 -7.62 0.43
N ARG A 11 -7.27 -8.77 -0.15
CA ARG A 11 -6.57 -10.05 0.11
C ARG A 11 -5.13 -10.02 -0.40
N THR A 12 -4.88 -9.32 -1.50
CA THR A 12 -3.59 -9.30 -2.20
C THR A 12 -2.72 -8.14 -1.73
N TRP A 13 -3.33 -6.97 -1.51
CA TRP A 13 -2.60 -5.70 -1.31
C TRP A 13 -2.70 -5.15 0.11
N GLY A 14 -3.25 -5.92 1.04
CA GLY A 14 -3.43 -5.50 2.43
C GLY A 14 -4.48 -4.40 2.57
N LEU A 15 -4.25 -3.47 3.49
CA LEU A 15 -5.16 -2.36 3.77
C LEU A 15 -4.91 -1.19 2.81
N ILE A 16 -5.91 -0.76 2.06
CA ILE A 16 -5.85 0.41 1.18
C ILE A 16 -6.67 1.53 1.82
N VAL A 17 -6.05 2.69 2.05
CA VAL A 17 -6.70 3.86 2.65
C VAL A 17 -6.69 5.01 1.65
N PHE A 18 -7.85 5.63 1.42
CA PHE A 18 -7.97 6.78 0.53
C PHE A 18 -8.96 7.81 1.09
N SER A 19 -8.88 9.06 0.63
CA SER A 19 -9.77 10.13 1.00
C SER A 19 -10.83 10.42 -0.08
N LEU A 20 -12.05 10.73 0.35
CA LEU A 20 -13.17 11.16 -0.49
C LEU A 20 -12.99 12.55 -1.11
N LYS A 21 -11.94 13.31 -0.73
CA LYS A 21 -11.69 14.63 -1.31
C LYS A 21 -11.24 14.59 -2.77
N ASN A 22 -10.47 13.57 -3.15
CA ASN A 22 -9.93 13.40 -4.51
C ASN A 22 -9.86 11.92 -4.92
N PRO A 23 -10.98 11.17 -4.88
CA PRO A 23 -10.97 9.72 -5.02
C PRO A 23 -10.48 9.27 -6.40
N THR A 24 -10.84 9.98 -7.48
CA THR A 24 -10.43 9.64 -8.85
C THR A 24 -8.91 9.62 -9.01
N ARG A 25 -8.22 10.70 -8.61
CA ARG A 25 -6.76 10.80 -8.68
C ARG A 25 -6.05 9.75 -7.80
N GLN A 26 -6.63 9.45 -6.63
CA GLN A 26 -6.09 8.44 -5.74
C GLN A 26 -6.25 7.03 -6.31
N LEU A 27 -7.36 6.74 -6.99
CA LEU A 27 -7.58 5.45 -7.67
C LEU A 27 -6.69 5.29 -8.91
N GLU A 28 -6.46 6.36 -9.68
CA GLU A 28 -5.49 6.35 -10.78
C GLU A 28 -4.08 6.03 -10.28
N ARG A 29 -3.65 6.66 -9.17
CA ARG A 29 -2.37 6.36 -8.52
C ARG A 29 -2.29 4.91 -8.05
N LEU A 30 -3.35 4.41 -7.42
CA LEU A 30 -3.43 3.01 -6.99
C LEU A 30 -3.26 2.04 -8.18
N SER A 31 -3.92 2.32 -9.30
CA SER A 31 -3.82 1.53 -10.53
C SER A 31 -2.37 1.46 -11.03
N ALA A 32 -1.70 2.61 -11.12
CA ALA A 32 -0.30 2.69 -11.53
C ALA A 32 0.64 1.92 -10.57
N MET A 33 0.41 2.03 -9.25
CA MET A 33 1.18 1.29 -8.25
C MET A 33 0.99 -0.21 -8.36
N ILE A 34 -0.25 -0.68 -8.54
CA ILE A 34 -0.55 -2.11 -8.71
C ILE A 34 0.15 -2.65 -9.95
N GLN A 35 0.11 -1.92 -11.07
CA GLN A 35 0.83 -2.30 -12.29
C GLN A 35 2.34 -2.39 -12.04
N TYR A 36 2.91 -1.42 -11.31
CA TYR A 36 4.32 -1.45 -10.94
C TYR A 36 4.66 -2.68 -10.08
N PHE A 37 3.87 -2.99 -9.05
CA PHE A 37 4.09 -4.17 -8.18
C PHE A 37 3.94 -5.50 -8.90
N GLN A 38 3.06 -5.58 -9.91
CA GLN A 38 2.92 -6.76 -10.75
C GLN A 38 4.15 -6.98 -11.63
N GLN A 39 4.79 -5.90 -12.08
CA GLN A 39 6.01 -5.96 -12.89
C GLN A 39 7.28 -6.14 -12.05
N HIS A 40 7.27 -5.67 -10.80
CA HIS A 40 8.42 -5.64 -9.90
C HIS A 40 8.07 -6.39 -8.61
N PRO A 41 8.41 -7.69 -8.53
CA PRO A 41 8.15 -8.49 -7.34
C PRO A 41 8.73 -7.81 -6.10
N MET A 42 7.87 -7.46 -5.16
CA MET A 42 8.27 -6.83 -3.90
C MET A 42 7.80 -7.64 -2.69
N ALA A 43 8.34 -7.30 -1.51
CA ALA A 43 7.89 -7.87 -0.26
C ALA A 43 6.38 -7.63 -0.06
N GLN A 44 5.72 -8.55 0.64
CA GLN A 44 4.26 -8.56 0.80
C GLN A 44 3.74 -7.20 1.30
N VAL A 45 2.92 -6.53 0.50
CA VAL A 45 2.28 -5.25 0.86
C VAL A 45 1.29 -5.47 2.02
N LYS A 46 1.40 -4.63 3.05
CA LYS A 46 0.54 -4.64 4.24
C LYS A 46 -0.43 -3.47 4.26
N LYS A 47 0.02 -2.28 3.84
CA LYS A 47 -0.81 -1.07 3.77
C LYS A 47 -0.40 -0.20 2.58
N ILE A 48 -1.38 0.39 1.90
CA ILE A 48 -1.21 1.47 0.94
C ILE A 48 -2.04 2.66 1.44
N ASP A 49 -1.38 3.78 1.69
CA ASP A 49 -2.02 5.03 2.10
C ASP A 49 -1.97 6.04 0.96
N LEU A 50 -3.14 6.38 0.41
CA LEU A 50 -3.33 7.29 -0.72
C LEU A 50 -3.80 8.68 -0.27
N THR A 51 -3.91 8.93 1.04
CA THR A 51 -4.45 10.19 1.56
C THR A 51 -3.52 11.39 1.36
N LEU A 52 -2.26 11.13 0.98
CA LEU A 52 -1.29 12.15 0.61
C LEU A 52 -1.64 12.71 -0.78
N GLU A 53 -1.62 14.04 -0.94
CA GLU A 53 -2.12 14.70 -2.16
C GLU A 53 -1.50 14.13 -3.43
N ASP A 54 -0.17 14.13 -3.54
CA ASP A 54 0.56 13.71 -4.74
C ASP A 54 1.43 12.46 -4.53
N GLN A 55 1.35 11.83 -3.36
CA GLN A 55 2.18 10.68 -3.00
C GLN A 55 1.35 9.51 -2.48
N ALA A 56 2.01 8.37 -2.29
CA ALA A 56 1.42 7.23 -1.58
C ALA A 56 2.47 6.64 -0.65
N ALA A 57 2.05 6.27 0.57
CA ALA A 57 2.90 5.54 1.48
C ALA A 57 2.59 4.04 1.39
N VAL A 58 3.62 3.22 1.20
CA VAL A 58 3.48 1.76 1.11
C VAL A 58 4.22 1.12 2.27
N GLN A 59 3.49 0.35 3.07
CA GLN A 59 4.07 -0.49 4.10
C GLN A 59 4.19 -1.91 3.55
N VAL A 60 5.41 -2.44 3.54
CA VAL A 60 5.71 -3.83 3.14
C VAL A 60 6.16 -4.63 4.35
N ALA A 61 5.96 -5.95 4.31
CA ALA A 61 6.50 -6.85 5.30
C ALA A 61 8.03 -6.80 5.28
N GLN A 62 8.67 -6.69 6.44
CA GLN A 62 10.10 -6.96 6.54
C GLN A 62 10.32 -8.45 6.26
N SER A 63 11.19 -8.77 5.31
CA SER A 63 11.66 -10.16 5.17
C SER A 63 12.33 -10.56 6.48
N PRO A 64 12.04 -11.74 7.04
CA PRO A 64 12.75 -12.19 8.23
C PRO A 64 14.23 -12.26 7.87
N ALA A 65 15.03 -11.41 8.51
CA ALA A 65 16.47 -11.54 8.47
C ALA A 65 16.79 -12.96 8.93
N THR A 66 17.44 -13.73 8.07
CA THR A 66 17.95 -15.05 8.42
C THR A 66 18.93 -14.88 9.57
N SER A 67 18.44 -15.02 10.79
CA SER A 67 19.25 -15.12 11.99
C SER A 67 19.99 -16.45 11.90
N ARG A 68 21.12 -16.42 11.21
CA ARG A 68 22.05 -17.55 11.11
C ARG A 68 22.72 -17.67 12.48
N VAL A 69 22.02 -18.30 13.42
CA VAL A 69 22.62 -18.79 14.66
C VAL A 69 23.65 -19.83 14.25
N LYS A 70 24.92 -19.44 14.22
CA LYS A 70 26.03 -20.41 14.28
C LYS A 70 25.89 -21.13 15.63
N ARG A 71 25.52 -22.41 15.58
CA ARG A 71 25.89 -23.37 16.63
C ARG A 71 27.15 -24.07 16.18
#